data_AF-A0A383CR00-F1
#
_entry.id   AF-A0A383CR00-F1
#
_cell.length_a   1.000
_cell.length_b   1.000
_cell.length_c   1.000
_cell.angle_alpha   90.00
_cell.angle_beta   90.00
_cell.angle_gamma   90.00
#
_symmetry.space_group_name_H-M   'P 1'
#
loop_
_entity.id
_entity.type
_entity.pdbx_description
1 polymer ?
#
loop_
_entity_poly.entity_id
_entity_poly.type
_entity_poly.pdbx_seq_one_letter_code
_entity_poly.pdbx_strand_id
1 'polypeptide(L)'
;EPLTPDGRAPFELSCDEHPHVVALGVEGSPENTSPGELRQSHSHLWLMNLDGSVQTDFGEWLSSERVGTPMGPQPHPFGRGTVFSLHDDRLYVGSSERFEIEVRSLDGTLLRILRGPELDLTITDEVRREYEDVILEQTLPQFRSAAREGLAGLPWPDKGPAYTALRIDSSGLIWLQQRTPPGDAPETWSIMDPAEGYLGEFTLPNRARLLDLGADYLLVLFPSEFDVERVVLLSFDRG
;
A
#
# COMPACT_ATOMS: atom_id res chain seq x y z
N GLU A 1 0.88 19.48 9.82
CA GLU A 1 0.96 18.46 8.76
C GLU A 1 0.95 19.18 7.43
N PRO A 2 1.74 18.72 6.43
CA PRO A 2 1.65 19.28 5.08
C PRO A 2 0.26 19.01 4.50
N LEU A 3 -0.35 20.02 3.89
CA LEU A 3 -1.60 19.88 3.13
C LEU A 3 -1.28 19.71 1.65
N THR A 4 -2.11 18.96 0.93
CA THR A 4 -2.09 18.92 -0.53
C THR A 4 -2.51 20.28 -1.10
N PRO A 5 -2.19 20.59 -2.38
CA PRO A 5 -2.49 21.90 -2.98
C PRO A 5 -3.99 22.28 -3.00
N ASP A 6 -4.88 21.30 -2.87
CA ASP A 6 -6.34 21.48 -2.73
C ASP A 6 -6.79 21.74 -1.28
N GLY A 7 -5.86 21.89 -0.34
CA GLY A 7 -6.10 22.22 1.06
C GLY A 7 -6.55 21.04 1.92
N ARG A 8 -6.36 19.80 1.47
CA ARG A 8 -6.72 18.57 2.20
C ARG A 8 -5.50 17.90 2.83
N ALA A 9 -5.73 17.01 3.79
CA ALA A 9 -4.68 16.13 4.27
C ALA A 9 -4.36 15.09 3.18
N PRO A 10 -3.08 14.77 2.95
CA PRO A 10 -2.72 13.72 2.00
C PRO A 10 -3.26 12.37 2.47
N PHE A 11 -3.65 11.53 1.51
CA PHE A 11 -4.00 10.14 1.77
C PHE A 11 -2.74 9.29 2.00
N GLU A 12 -1.71 9.54 1.20
CA GLU A 12 -0.39 8.93 1.35
C GLU A 12 0.69 10.00 1.20
N LEU A 13 1.78 9.85 1.97
CA LEU A 13 2.93 10.74 1.91
C LEU A 13 4.22 9.94 2.05
N SER A 14 5.27 10.39 1.36
CA SER A 14 6.63 9.86 1.50
C SER A 14 7.61 11.03 1.51
N CYS A 15 8.64 10.91 2.34
CA CYS A 15 9.76 11.83 2.41
C CYS A 15 11.06 11.04 2.26
N ASP A 16 12.14 11.70 1.89
CA ASP A 16 13.50 11.16 1.95
C ASP A 16 14.38 12.00 2.90
N GLU A 17 15.70 11.82 2.85
CA GLU A 17 16.65 12.60 3.65
C GLU A 17 16.76 14.06 3.19
N HIS A 18 16.20 14.40 2.03
CA HIS A 18 16.12 15.74 1.48
C HIS A 18 14.82 16.43 1.92
N PRO A 19 14.69 17.77 1.80
CA PRO A 19 13.49 18.49 2.22
C PRO A 19 12.33 18.35 1.22
N HIS A 20 12.18 17.16 0.63
CA HIS A 20 11.17 16.82 -0.35
C HIS A 20 10.06 15.98 0.28
N VAL A 21 8.81 16.34 -0.05
CA VAL A 21 7.63 15.57 0.34
C VAL A 21 6.88 15.22 -0.92
N VAL A 22 6.68 13.92 -1.17
CA VAL A 22 5.73 13.48 -2.18
C VAL A 22 4.41 13.17 -1.49
N ALA A 23 3.33 13.69 -2.06
CA ALA A 23 1.99 13.53 -1.51
C ALA A 23 0.99 13.14 -2.59
N LEU A 24 0.09 12.25 -2.21
CA LEU A 24 -1.06 11.85 -2.99
C LEU A 24 -2.33 12.15 -2.19
N GLY A 25 -3.24 12.91 -2.79
CA GLY A 25 -4.55 13.19 -2.21
C GLY A 25 -5.53 12.03 -2.42
N VAL A 26 -6.76 12.22 -1.94
CA VAL A 26 -7.91 11.36 -2.24
C VAL A 26 -9.13 12.22 -2.53
N GLU A 27 -9.85 11.85 -3.57
CA GLU A 27 -11.15 12.41 -3.91
C GLU A 27 -12.28 11.65 -3.23
N GLY A 28 -13.30 12.41 -2.79
CA GLY A 28 -14.52 11.86 -2.20
C GLY A 28 -14.96 12.64 -0.97
N SER A 29 -16.28 12.76 -0.80
CA SER A 29 -16.91 13.19 0.45
C SER A 29 -18.05 12.21 0.79
N PRO A 30 -18.46 12.11 2.07
CA PRO A 30 -19.61 11.29 2.45
C PRO A 30 -20.90 11.69 1.69
N GLU A 31 -21.02 12.96 1.31
CA GLU A 31 -22.21 13.52 0.66
C GLU A 31 -22.42 13.04 -0.79
N ASN A 32 -21.37 12.52 -1.44
CA ASN A 32 -21.40 12.07 -2.84
C ASN A 32 -21.09 10.56 -2.98
N THR A 33 -21.29 9.76 -1.93
CA THR A 33 -20.93 8.34 -1.93
C THR A 33 -22.11 7.46 -1.58
N SER A 34 -22.53 6.59 -2.51
CA SER A 34 -23.57 5.58 -2.25
C SER A 34 -22.97 4.39 -1.50
N PRO A 35 -23.62 3.88 -0.43
CA PRO A 35 -23.18 2.65 0.21
C PRO A 35 -23.15 1.46 -0.77
N GLY A 36 -22.09 0.65 -0.72
CA GLY A 36 -21.93 -0.54 -1.56
C GLY A 36 -21.45 -0.26 -2.99
N GLU A 37 -21.15 0.98 -3.34
CA GLU A 37 -20.56 1.33 -4.63
C GLU A 37 -19.03 1.23 -4.59
N LEU A 38 -18.43 0.50 -5.54
CA LEU A 38 -16.99 0.52 -5.79
C LEU A 38 -16.65 1.76 -6.62
N ARG A 39 -15.73 2.58 -6.12
CA ARG A 39 -15.30 3.83 -6.75
C ARG A 39 -13.79 3.85 -6.90
N GLN A 40 -13.33 4.40 -8.01
CA GLN A 40 -11.94 4.79 -8.20
C GLN A 40 -11.78 6.24 -7.80
N SER A 41 -10.93 6.50 -6.82
CA SER A 41 -10.49 7.85 -6.48
C SER A 41 -9.24 8.17 -7.27
N HIS A 42 -9.23 9.30 -7.96
CA HIS A 42 -8.04 9.82 -8.61
C HIS A 42 -7.56 11.06 -7.88
N SER A 43 -6.26 11.32 -7.94
CA SER A 43 -5.64 12.54 -7.44
C SER A 43 -4.35 12.75 -8.21
N HIS A 44 -3.93 14.00 -8.31
CA HIS A 44 -2.57 14.27 -8.74
C HIS A 44 -1.56 13.81 -7.67
N LEU A 45 -0.38 13.41 -8.14
CA LEU A 45 0.78 13.10 -7.32
C LEU A 45 1.75 14.28 -7.41
N TRP A 46 2.08 14.89 -6.28
CA TRP A 46 2.91 16.10 -6.25
C TRP A 46 4.22 15.86 -5.51
N LEU A 47 5.32 16.40 -6.05
CA LEU A 47 6.51 16.73 -5.28
C LEU A 47 6.34 18.14 -4.72
N MET A 48 6.43 18.28 -3.40
CA MET A 48 6.25 19.53 -2.69
C MET A 48 7.48 19.86 -1.85
N ASN A 49 7.74 21.15 -1.71
CA ASN A 49 8.68 21.68 -0.74
C ASN A 49 8.03 21.74 0.65
N LEU A 50 8.84 21.85 1.71
CA LEU A 50 8.35 21.97 3.09
C LEU A 50 7.48 23.22 3.34
N ASP A 51 7.57 24.23 2.49
CA ASP A 51 6.71 25.43 2.55
C ASP A 51 5.33 25.23 1.90
N GLY A 52 5.05 24.04 1.36
CA GLY A 52 3.81 23.68 0.69
C GLY A 52 3.75 24.07 -0.80
N SER A 53 4.80 24.68 -1.35
CA SER A 53 4.87 24.95 -2.79
C SER A 53 5.08 23.65 -3.57
N VAL A 54 4.35 23.50 -4.69
CA VAL A 54 4.52 22.38 -5.61
C VAL A 54 5.78 22.62 -6.45
N GLN A 55 6.73 21.70 -6.35
CA GLN A 55 7.91 21.67 -7.22
C GLN A 55 7.58 20.99 -8.55
N THR A 56 6.92 19.84 -8.49
CA THR A 56 6.56 19.03 -9.66
C THR A 56 5.18 18.41 -9.49
N ASP A 57 4.39 18.41 -10.55
CA ASP A 57 3.14 17.67 -10.66
C ASP A 57 3.36 16.48 -11.60
N PHE A 58 3.27 15.26 -11.07
CA PHE A 58 3.46 14.02 -11.83
C PHE A 58 2.19 13.56 -12.54
N GLY A 59 1.17 14.42 -12.61
CA GLY A 59 -0.12 14.14 -13.23
C GLY A 59 -1.06 13.36 -12.33
N GLU A 60 -2.18 12.95 -12.92
CA GLU A 60 -3.26 12.23 -12.24
C GLU A 60 -2.97 10.73 -12.14
N TRP A 61 -3.17 10.18 -10.94
CA TRP A 61 -2.98 8.77 -10.62
C TRP A 61 -4.22 8.20 -9.92
N LEU A 62 -4.40 6.88 -10.00
CA LEU A 62 -5.35 6.17 -9.14
C LEU A 62 -4.85 6.29 -7.70
N SER A 63 -5.50 7.12 -6.89
CA SER A 63 -5.18 7.21 -5.46
C SER A 63 -5.56 5.92 -4.74
N SER A 64 -6.82 5.51 -4.86
CA SER A 64 -7.33 4.33 -4.17
C SER A 64 -8.66 3.89 -4.77
N GLU A 65 -8.84 2.58 -4.92
CA GLU A 65 -10.17 1.99 -5.08
C GLU A 65 -10.84 1.87 -3.73
N ARG A 66 -12.06 2.38 -3.65
CA ARG A 66 -12.78 2.61 -2.40
C ARG A 66 -14.18 2.03 -2.48
N VAL A 67 -14.71 1.60 -1.35
CA VAL A 67 -16.11 1.23 -1.19
C VAL A 67 -16.86 2.29 -0.40
N GLY A 68 -18.04 2.66 -0.87
CA GLY A 68 -18.94 3.52 -0.13
C GLY A 68 -19.49 2.86 1.12
N THR A 69 -19.39 3.54 2.26
CA THR A 69 -20.02 3.12 3.53
C THR A 69 -20.90 4.25 4.07
N PRO A 70 -21.82 3.99 5.02
CA PRO A 70 -22.57 5.05 5.70
C PRO A 70 -21.67 6.11 6.39
N MET A 71 -20.41 5.78 6.69
CA MET A 71 -19.43 6.69 7.29
C MET A 71 -18.56 7.40 6.22
N GLY A 72 -18.85 7.21 4.94
CA GLY A 72 -18.08 7.73 3.80
C GLY A 72 -17.24 6.64 3.10
N PRO A 73 -16.53 7.00 2.02
CA PRO A 73 -15.74 6.06 1.24
C PRO A 73 -14.51 5.58 2.02
N GLN A 74 -14.32 4.26 2.12
CA GLN A 74 -13.16 3.61 2.74
C GLN A 74 -12.35 2.85 1.68
N PRO A 75 -11.02 2.68 1.83
CA PRO A 75 -10.25 1.82 0.92
C PRO A 75 -10.88 0.44 0.82
N HIS A 76 -11.02 -0.09 -0.40
CA HIS A 76 -11.49 -1.45 -0.58
C HIS A 76 -10.38 -2.43 -0.14
N PRO A 77 -10.68 -3.52 0.59
CA PRO A 77 -9.65 -4.45 1.08
C PRO A 77 -8.85 -5.15 -0.03
N PHE A 78 -9.43 -5.24 -1.23
CA PHE A 78 -8.80 -5.74 -2.46
C PHE A 78 -8.65 -4.64 -3.52
N GLY A 79 -8.81 -3.38 -3.10
CA GLY A 79 -8.69 -2.23 -3.98
C GLY A 79 -7.24 -1.98 -4.36
N ARG A 80 -7.04 -1.56 -5.60
CA ARG A 80 -5.75 -1.06 -6.08
C ARG A 80 -5.55 0.39 -5.62
N GLY A 81 -4.30 0.82 -5.57
CA GLY A 81 -3.93 2.17 -5.21
C GLY A 81 -2.52 2.46 -5.66
N THR A 82 -2.22 3.73 -5.90
CA THR A 82 -0.86 4.14 -6.20
C THR A 82 -0.04 4.17 -4.93
N VAL A 83 1.06 3.40 -4.91
CA VAL A 83 2.08 3.42 -3.86
C VAL A 83 3.35 4.04 -4.41
N PHE A 84 4.10 4.71 -3.55
CA PHE A 84 5.33 5.38 -3.97
C PHE A 84 6.33 5.55 -2.83
N SER A 85 7.60 5.77 -3.21
CA SER A 85 8.67 6.17 -2.30
C SER A 85 9.65 7.08 -3.02
N LEU A 86 10.25 8.00 -2.26
CA LEU A 86 11.42 8.75 -2.69
C LEU A 86 12.69 8.02 -2.26
N HIS A 87 13.71 8.03 -3.11
CA HIS A 87 15.07 7.58 -2.78
C HIS A 87 16.07 8.12 -3.82
N ASP A 88 17.21 8.65 -3.37
CA ASP A 88 18.28 9.18 -4.25
C ASP A 88 17.79 10.11 -5.38
N ASP A 89 16.99 11.13 -5.04
CA ASP A 89 16.41 12.09 -5.99
C ASP A 89 15.58 11.44 -7.11
N ARG A 90 14.94 10.31 -6.80
CA ARG A 90 14.04 9.61 -7.71
C ARG A 90 12.74 9.26 -7.02
N LEU A 91 11.68 9.37 -7.80
CA LEU A 91 10.36 8.87 -7.44
C LEU A 91 10.22 7.45 -7.99
N TYR A 92 9.93 6.51 -7.10
CA TYR A 92 9.51 5.15 -7.44
C TYR A 92 8.01 5.08 -7.21
N VAL A 93 7.24 4.81 -8.25
CA VAL A 93 5.77 4.86 -8.20
C VAL A 93 5.17 3.68 -8.94
N GLY A 94 4.13 3.08 -8.37
CA GLY A 94 3.42 1.94 -8.95
C GLY A 94 1.92 2.05 -8.70
N SER A 95 1.11 1.67 -9.70
CA SER A 95 -0.36 1.68 -9.61
C SER A 95 -0.97 0.40 -9.03
N SER A 96 -0.14 -0.59 -8.69
CA SER A 96 -0.52 -1.91 -8.21
C SER A 96 -1.40 -2.73 -9.17
N GLU A 97 -1.62 -2.29 -10.42
CA GLU A 97 -2.37 -3.07 -11.42
C GLU A 97 -1.59 -4.28 -11.93
N ARG A 98 -0.26 -4.16 -11.93
CA ARG A 98 0.70 -5.15 -12.39
C ARG A 98 1.93 -5.08 -11.50
N PHE A 99 2.76 -6.10 -11.56
CA PHE A 99 4.05 -6.09 -10.88
C PHE A 99 5.07 -5.23 -11.65
N GLU A 100 4.82 -3.90 -11.66
CA GLU A 100 5.67 -2.90 -12.31
C GLU A 100 5.83 -1.67 -11.42
N ILE A 101 7.04 -1.11 -11.38
CA ILE A 101 7.36 0.17 -10.73
C ILE A 101 7.99 1.10 -11.78
N GLU A 102 7.43 2.30 -11.92
CA GLU A 102 8.04 3.38 -12.67
C GLU A 102 9.07 4.11 -11.81
N VAL A 103 10.25 4.35 -12.37
CA VAL A 103 11.30 5.18 -11.78
C VAL A 103 11.36 6.48 -12.56
N ARG A 104 11.10 7.59 -11.89
CA ARG A 104 11.05 8.94 -12.47
C ARG A 104 12.05 9.85 -11.78
N SER A 105 12.63 10.79 -12.52
CA SER A 105 13.33 11.92 -11.93
C SER A 105 12.35 12.88 -11.26
N LEU A 106 12.86 13.73 -10.36
CA LEU A 106 12.04 14.73 -9.67
C LEU A 106 11.40 15.78 -10.60
N ASP A 107 11.84 15.90 -11.85
CA ASP A 107 11.20 16.74 -12.87
C ASP A 107 10.06 16.03 -13.65
N GLY A 108 9.79 14.77 -13.33
CA GLY A 108 8.73 13.95 -13.93
C GLY A 108 9.16 13.07 -15.10
N THR A 109 10.40 13.17 -15.56
CA THR A 109 10.91 12.33 -16.66
C THR A 109 10.94 10.85 -16.26
N LEU A 110 10.33 9.99 -17.08
CA LEU A 110 10.41 8.54 -16.89
C LEU A 110 11.82 8.03 -17.23
N LEU A 111 12.51 7.47 -16.24
CA LEU A 111 13.87 6.96 -16.38
C LEU A 111 13.87 5.45 -16.66
N ARG A 112 13.01 4.70 -15.98
CA ARG A 112 12.96 3.23 -16.09
C ARG A 112 11.58 2.69 -15.70
N ILE A 113 11.25 1.50 -16.19
CA ILE A 113 10.16 0.67 -15.67
C ILE A 113 10.78 -0.64 -15.21
N LEU A 114 10.67 -0.93 -13.92
CA LEU A 114 11.08 -2.17 -13.29
C LEU A 114 9.89 -3.13 -13.35
N ARG A 115 10.13 -4.38 -13.77
CA ARG A 115 9.08 -5.41 -13.87
C ARG A 115 9.49 -6.64 -13.09
N GLY A 116 8.54 -7.28 -12.44
CA GLY A 116 8.72 -8.59 -11.80
C GLY A 116 7.91 -9.68 -12.48
N PRO A 117 7.62 -10.78 -11.77
CA PRO A 117 6.90 -11.91 -12.35
C PRO A 117 5.46 -11.55 -12.71
N GLU A 118 4.89 -12.30 -13.65
CA GLU A 118 3.45 -12.25 -13.91
C GLU A 118 2.71 -12.93 -12.75
N LEU A 119 1.68 -12.26 -12.22
CA LEU A 119 0.89 -12.73 -11.09
C LEU A 119 -0.54 -13.04 -11.54
N ASP A 120 -1.12 -14.12 -11.01
CA ASP A 120 -2.56 -14.32 -11.06
C ASP A 120 -3.23 -13.50 -9.96
N LEU A 121 -3.81 -12.37 -10.37
CA LEU A 121 -4.46 -11.43 -9.46
C LEU A 121 -5.97 -11.69 -9.34
N THR A 122 -6.49 -12.76 -9.92
CA THR A 122 -7.93 -13.03 -9.98
C THR A 122 -8.52 -13.21 -8.59
N ILE A 123 -9.57 -12.45 -8.27
CA ILE A 123 -10.33 -12.64 -7.03
C ILE A 123 -11.40 -13.70 -7.27
N THR A 124 -11.03 -14.95 -6.99
CA THR A 124 -11.94 -16.09 -7.10
C THR A 124 -12.94 -16.14 -5.94
N ASP A 125 -14.01 -16.90 -6.09
CA ASP A 125 -14.97 -17.13 -5.01
C ASP A 125 -14.31 -17.80 -3.78
N GLU A 126 -13.22 -18.54 -3.96
CA GLU A 126 -12.44 -19.09 -2.85
C GLU A 126 -11.79 -17.97 -2.02
N VAL A 127 -11.11 -17.03 -2.68
CA VAL A 127 -10.49 -15.86 -2.02
C VAL A 127 -11.54 -15.03 -1.28
N ARG A 128 -12.74 -14.88 -1.87
CA ARG A 128 -13.85 -14.17 -1.22
C ARG A 128 -14.30 -14.87 0.05
N ARG A 129 -14.54 -16.19 -0.02
CA ARG A 129 -14.95 -16.99 1.14
C ARG A 129 -13.92 -17.00 2.25
N GLU A 130 -12.64 -17.19 1.92
CA GLU A 130 -11.55 -17.14 2.90
C GLU A 130 -11.52 -15.79 3.63
N TYR A 131 -11.67 -14.70 2.88
CA TYR A 131 -11.76 -13.37 3.48
C TYR A 131 -12.97 -13.23 4.42
N GLU A 132 -14.16 -13.62 3.96
CA GLU A 132 -15.39 -13.56 4.76
C GLU A 132 -15.29 -14.38 6.05
N ASP A 133 -14.78 -15.61 5.95
CA ASP A 133 -14.64 -16.52 7.08
C ASP A 133 -13.72 -15.91 8.16
N VAL A 134 -12.57 -15.38 7.77
CA VAL A 134 -11.63 -14.75 8.70
C VAL A 134 -12.24 -13.51 9.35
N ILE A 135 -12.88 -12.63 8.58
CA ILE A 135 -13.51 -11.43 9.14
C ILE A 135 -14.61 -11.82 10.14
N LEU A 136 -15.43 -12.83 9.83
CA LEU A 136 -16.50 -13.29 10.72
C LEU A 136 -15.97 -13.98 11.99
N GLU A 137 -14.86 -14.72 11.87
CA GLU A 137 -14.19 -15.35 13.00
C GLU A 137 -13.67 -14.30 13.99
N GLN A 138 -12.99 -13.27 13.48
CA GLN A 138 -12.42 -12.17 14.26
C GLN A 138 -13.48 -11.17 14.79
N THR A 139 -14.65 -11.14 14.17
CA THR A 139 -15.75 -10.28 14.61
C THR A 139 -16.38 -10.79 15.90
N LEU A 140 -16.53 -9.90 16.89
CA LEU A 140 -17.21 -10.22 18.16
C LEU A 140 -18.64 -10.74 17.90
N PRO A 141 -19.12 -11.74 18.67
CA PRO A 141 -20.39 -12.43 18.39
C PRO A 141 -21.59 -11.49 18.16
N GLN A 142 -21.70 -10.42 18.94
CA GLN A 142 -22.79 -9.44 18.83
C GLN A 142 -22.79 -8.62 17.53
N PHE A 143 -21.67 -8.54 16.82
CA PHE A 143 -21.53 -7.80 15.56
C PHE A 143 -21.52 -8.70 14.32
N ARG A 144 -21.47 -10.03 14.47
CA ARG A 144 -21.36 -10.97 13.34
C ARG A 144 -22.49 -10.86 12.32
N SER A 145 -23.72 -10.58 12.77
CA SER A 145 -24.85 -10.41 11.84
C SER A 145 -24.65 -9.18 10.95
N ALA A 146 -24.22 -8.06 11.53
CA ALA A 146 -23.95 -6.83 10.78
C ALA A 146 -22.73 -6.98 9.87
N ALA A 147 -21.68 -7.67 10.34
CA ALA A 147 -20.52 -7.98 9.51
C ALA A 147 -20.90 -8.85 8.30
N ARG A 148 -21.74 -9.88 8.48
CA ARG A 148 -22.22 -10.71 7.37
C ARG A 148 -23.01 -9.91 6.34
N GLU A 149 -23.89 -9.01 6.79
CA GLU A 149 -24.65 -8.14 5.89
C GLU A 149 -23.73 -7.18 5.13
N GLY A 150 -22.73 -6.60 5.80
CA GLY A 150 -21.72 -5.75 5.18
C GLY A 150 -20.87 -6.47 4.14
N LEU A 151 -20.43 -7.71 4.45
CA LEU A 151 -19.68 -8.56 3.52
C LEU A 151 -20.52 -8.97 2.30
N ALA A 152 -21.79 -9.33 2.50
CA ALA A 152 -22.70 -9.68 1.41
C ALA A 152 -22.98 -8.49 0.46
N GLY A 153 -22.89 -7.26 0.97
CA GLY A 153 -23.03 -6.03 0.19
C GLY A 153 -21.71 -5.48 -0.37
N LEU A 154 -20.57 -6.13 -0.11
CA LEU A 154 -19.26 -5.66 -0.56
C LEU A 154 -19.10 -5.88 -2.08
N PRO A 155 -18.87 -4.82 -2.87
CA PRO A 155 -18.61 -4.98 -4.30
C PRO A 155 -17.19 -5.50 -4.53
N TRP A 156 -17.07 -6.74 -5.02
CA TRP A 156 -15.78 -7.38 -5.24
C TRP A 156 -15.18 -7.02 -6.61
N PRO A 157 -13.93 -6.53 -6.69
CA PRO A 157 -13.23 -6.37 -7.96
C PRO A 157 -12.89 -7.74 -8.56
N ASP A 158 -12.73 -7.78 -9.89
CA ASP A 158 -12.31 -9.00 -10.59
C ASP A 158 -10.85 -9.37 -10.31
N LYS A 159 -10.02 -8.37 -9.99
CA LYS A 159 -8.58 -8.51 -9.71
C LYS A 159 -8.17 -7.73 -8.48
N GLY A 160 -7.27 -8.30 -7.69
CA GLY A 160 -6.61 -7.63 -6.58
C GLY A 160 -5.35 -6.86 -7.00
N PRO A 161 -4.71 -6.16 -6.04
CA PRO A 161 -3.45 -5.48 -6.29
C PRO A 161 -2.27 -6.47 -6.38
N ALA A 162 -1.30 -6.16 -7.24
CA ALA A 162 -0.02 -6.88 -7.31
C ALA A 162 0.83 -6.70 -6.04
N TYR A 163 0.72 -5.54 -5.41
CA TYR A 163 1.36 -5.17 -4.16
C TYR A 163 0.57 -4.04 -3.49
N THR A 164 0.68 -3.90 -2.16
CA THR A 164 -0.08 -2.94 -1.36
C THR A 164 0.78 -1.89 -0.67
N ALA A 165 2.10 -2.06 -0.66
CA ALA A 165 3.04 -1.07 -0.14
C ALA A 165 4.37 -1.14 -0.91
N LEU A 166 5.06 0.00 -0.95
CA LEU A 166 6.40 0.15 -1.51
C LEU A 166 7.31 0.76 -0.45
N ARG A 167 8.47 0.13 -0.24
CA ARG A 167 9.55 0.65 0.60
C ARG A 167 10.87 0.53 -0.15
N ILE A 168 11.80 1.43 0.12
CA ILE A 168 13.16 1.37 -0.42
C ILE A 168 14.11 1.42 0.77
N ASP A 169 15.00 0.43 0.85
CA ASP A 169 16.02 0.43 1.89
C ASP A 169 17.16 1.39 1.57
N SER A 170 18.04 1.62 2.54
CA SER A 170 19.19 2.52 2.37
C SER A 170 20.24 2.04 1.36
N SER A 171 20.10 0.85 0.78
CA SER A 171 20.95 0.35 -0.31
C SER A 171 20.29 0.50 -1.68
N GLY A 172 19.03 0.93 -1.73
CA GLY A 172 18.25 1.08 -2.96
C GLY A 172 17.46 -0.16 -3.39
N LEU A 173 17.39 -1.22 -2.58
CA LEU A 173 16.49 -2.34 -2.90
C LEU A 173 15.05 -1.92 -2.66
N ILE A 174 14.18 -2.35 -3.57
CA ILE A 174 12.76 -2.05 -3.55
C ILE A 174 12.03 -3.25 -2.97
N TRP A 175 11.25 -2.99 -1.93
CA TRP A 175 10.46 -3.96 -1.20
C TRP A 175 8.99 -3.68 -1.47
N LEU A 176 8.30 -4.65 -2.06
CA LEU A 176 6.90 -4.57 -2.43
C LEU A 176 6.09 -5.55 -1.59
N GLN A 177 5.22 -5.03 -0.72
CA GLN A 177 4.37 -5.87 0.11
C GLN A 177 3.31 -6.53 -0.76
N GLN A 178 3.26 -7.86 -0.77
CA GLN A 178 2.16 -8.59 -1.41
C GLN A 178 0.87 -8.42 -0.61
N ARG A 179 -0.28 -8.65 -1.27
CA ARG A 179 -1.57 -8.65 -0.58
C ARG A 179 -1.58 -9.75 0.50
N THR A 180 -1.55 -9.34 1.76
CA THR A 180 -1.74 -10.25 2.89
C THR A 180 -3.22 -10.63 3.01
N PRO A 181 -3.57 -11.93 3.09
CA PRO A 181 -4.90 -12.34 3.53
C PRO A 181 -5.25 -11.69 4.88
N PRO A 182 -6.54 -11.49 5.20
CA PRO A 182 -6.91 -11.00 6.52
C PRO A 182 -6.47 -11.99 7.60
N GLY A 183 -6.41 -11.50 8.84
CA GLY A 183 -6.11 -12.31 10.01
C GLY A 183 -4.64 -12.49 10.33
N ASP A 184 -4.28 -13.71 10.75
CA ASP A 184 -2.95 -14.04 11.26
C ASP A 184 -1.98 -14.49 10.16
N ALA A 185 -2.31 -14.22 8.89
CA ALA A 185 -1.50 -14.58 7.75
C ALA A 185 -0.11 -13.89 7.79
N PRO A 186 0.94 -14.59 7.34
CA PRO A 186 2.28 -14.01 7.26
C PRO A 186 2.32 -12.91 6.19
N GLU A 187 3.14 -11.90 6.44
CA GLU A 187 3.36 -10.80 5.51
C GLU A 187 4.50 -11.15 4.56
N THR A 188 4.24 -11.15 3.26
CA THR A 188 5.24 -11.45 2.22
C THR A 188 5.62 -10.18 1.46
N TRP A 189 6.93 -10.01 1.29
CA TRP A 189 7.54 -8.92 0.55
C TRP A 189 8.31 -9.46 -0.63
N SER A 190 8.03 -8.95 -1.83
CA SER A 190 8.87 -9.18 -2.99
C SER A 190 9.99 -8.14 -3.05
N ILE A 191 11.20 -8.59 -3.38
CA ILE A 191 12.41 -7.76 -3.38
C ILE A 191 12.90 -7.59 -4.81
N MET A 192 13.19 -6.35 -5.19
CA MET A 192 13.78 -6.00 -6.47
C MET A 192 15.03 -5.14 -6.29
N ASP A 193 15.99 -5.36 -7.17
CA ASP A 193 17.15 -4.51 -7.34
C ASP A 193 16.98 -3.65 -8.62
N PRO A 194 17.20 -2.32 -8.56
CA PRO A 194 17.10 -1.45 -9.72
C PRO A 194 18.07 -1.77 -10.86
N ALA A 195 19.15 -2.52 -10.63
CA ALA A 195 20.11 -3.01 -11.63
C ALA A 195 19.84 -4.47 -12.03
N GLU A 196 19.60 -5.36 -11.07
CA GLU A 196 19.48 -6.81 -11.30
C GLU A 196 18.04 -7.29 -11.59
N GLY A 197 17.04 -6.49 -11.23
CA GLY A 197 15.63 -6.86 -11.38
C GLY A 197 15.07 -7.61 -10.17
N TYR A 198 14.12 -8.51 -10.39
CA TYR A 198 13.48 -9.27 -9.30
C TYR A 198 14.47 -10.25 -8.65
N LEU A 199 14.65 -10.13 -7.32
CA LEU A 199 15.58 -10.96 -6.54
C LEU A 199 14.89 -12.15 -5.86
N GLY A 200 13.65 -11.97 -5.40
CA GLY A 200 12.93 -13.03 -4.68
C GLY A 200 11.87 -12.50 -3.71
N GLU A 201 11.51 -13.35 -2.75
CA GLU A 201 10.51 -13.05 -1.73
C GLU A 201 11.08 -13.25 -0.32
N PHE A 202 10.60 -12.43 0.60
CA PHE A 202 10.86 -12.53 2.02
C PHE A 202 9.53 -12.57 2.77
N THR A 203 9.33 -13.61 3.58
CA THR A 203 8.09 -13.81 4.34
C THR A 203 8.36 -13.69 5.82
N LEU A 204 7.68 -12.74 6.45
CA LEU A 204 7.69 -12.58 7.90
C LEU A 204 6.88 -13.69 8.57
N PRO A 205 7.24 -14.09 9.81
CA PRO A 205 6.41 -14.99 10.60
C PRO A 205 5.00 -14.45 10.81
N ASN A 206 4.05 -15.34 11.09
CA ASN A 206 2.63 -14.98 11.29
C ASN A 206 2.48 -13.80 12.25
N ARG A 207 1.59 -12.86 11.87
CA ARG A 207 1.27 -11.62 12.60
C ARG A 207 2.45 -10.67 12.86
N ALA A 208 3.66 -10.99 12.43
CA ALA A 208 4.76 -10.04 12.48
C ALA A 208 4.53 -8.94 11.44
N ARG A 209 4.98 -7.72 11.76
CA ARG A 209 4.85 -6.55 10.88
C ARG A 209 6.21 -5.91 10.67
N LEU A 210 6.55 -5.59 9.43
CA LEU A 210 7.73 -4.78 9.14
C LEU A 210 7.45 -3.34 9.56
N LEU A 211 8.24 -2.80 10.49
CA LEU A 211 8.14 -1.41 10.94
C LEU A 211 9.14 -0.52 10.21
N ASP A 212 10.36 -1.01 10.05
CA ASP A 212 11.47 -0.27 9.45
C ASP A 212 12.49 -1.23 8.81
N LEU A 213 13.30 -0.69 7.92
CA LEU A 213 14.22 -1.44 7.07
C LEU A 213 15.45 -0.59 6.76
N GLY A 214 16.64 -1.11 7.06
CA GLY A 214 17.91 -0.49 6.70
C GLY A 214 18.80 -1.38 5.83
N ALA A 215 20.05 -0.95 5.68
CA ALA A 215 21.06 -1.67 4.89
C ALA A 215 21.31 -3.09 5.43
N ASP A 216 21.24 -3.31 6.72
CA ASP A 216 21.62 -4.57 7.36
C ASP A 216 20.65 -4.99 8.47
N TYR A 217 19.49 -4.32 8.57
CA TYR A 217 18.52 -4.59 9.61
C TYR A 217 17.06 -4.53 9.15
N LEU A 218 16.22 -5.26 9.87
CA LEU A 218 14.78 -5.16 9.87
C LEU A 218 14.32 -4.83 11.28
N LEU A 219 13.47 -3.82 11.43
CA LEU A 219 12.73 -3.58 12.67
C LEU A 219 11.36 -4.24 12.53
N VAL A 220 11.11 -5.26 13.32
CA VAL A 220 9.91 -6.09 13.19
C VAL A 220 9.11 -6.07 14.49
N LEU A 221 7.82 -5.81 14.37
CA LEU A 221 6.87 -5.98 15.47
C LEU A 221 6.44 -7.44 15.52
N PHE A 222 6.75 -8.14 16.60
CA PHE A 222 6.20 -9.46 16.87
C PHE A 222 5.02 -9.35 17.83
N PRO A 223 3.90 -10.05 17.56
CA PRO A 223 2.93 -10.27 18.61
C PRO A 223 3.57 -11.11 19.72
N SER A 224 3.10 -10.97 20.96
CA SER A 224 3.45 -11.95 21.99
C SER A 224 2.21 -12.60 22.58
N GLU A 225 2.41 -13.81 23.12
CA GLU A 225 1.40 -14.65 23.76
C GLU A 225 0.68 -13.95 24.95
N PHE A 226 1.24 -12.85 25.47
CA PHE A 226 0.69 -12.07 26.58
C PHE A 226 0.23 -10.66 26.18
N ASP A 227 -0.02 -10.42 24.89
CA ASP A 227 -0.51 -9.12 24.39
C ASP A 227 0.47 -7.95 24.63
N VAL A 228 1.76 -8.27 24.86
CA VAL A 228 2.85 -7.29 24.90
C VAL A 228 3.54 -7.33 23.55
N GLU A 229 3.30 -6.35 22.70
CA GLU A 229 4.00 -6.20 21.43
C GLU A 229 5.52 -6.07 21.67
N ARG A 230 6.32 -6.83 20.91
CA ARG A 230 7.78 -6.77 21.00
C ARG A 230 8.36 -6.27 19.69
N VAL A 231 9.04 -5.12 19.77
CA VAL A 231 9.86 -4.63 18.67
C VAL A 231 11.20 -5.35 18.72
N VAL A 232 11.56 -6.02 17.63
CA VAL A 232 12.81 -6.78 17.49
C VAL A 232 13.60 -6.22 16.32
N LEU A 233 14.87 -5.93 16.56
CA LEU A 233 15.85 -5.62 15.52
C LEU A 233 16.49 -6.93 15.06
N LEU A 234 16.29 -7.29 13.79
CA LEU A 234 16.91 -8.44 13.15
C LEU A 234 18.01 -7.94 12.22
N SER A 235 19.25 -8.36 12.44
CA SER A 235 20.34 -8.10 11.49
C SER A 235 20.37 -9.17 10.41
N PHE A 236 20.73 -8.81 9.18
CA PHE A 236 20.96 -9.76 8.09
C PHE A 236 22.22 -9.41 7.30
N ASP A 237 22.86 -10.44 6.75
CA ASP A 237 24.02 -10.29 5.86
C ASP A 237 23.58 -10.50 4.41
N ARG A 238 24.05 -9.62 3.53
CA ARG A 238 23.84 -9.66 2.09
C ARG A 238 25.17 -10.16 1.52
N GLY A 239 25.33 -11.49 1.52
CA GLY A 239 26.62 -12.16 1.34
C GLY A 239 27.45 -11.75 0.14
#